data_AF-A0A2N1TCK1-F1
#
_entry.id   AF-A0A2N1TCK1-F1
#
_cell.length_a   1.000
_cell.length_b   1.000
_cell.length_c   1.000
_cell.angle_alpha   90.00
_cell.angle_beta   90.00
_cell.angle_gamma   90.00
#
_symmetry.space_group_name_H-M   'P 1'
#
loop_
_entity.id
_entity.type
_entity.pdbx_description
1 polymer ?
#
loop_
_entity_poly.entity_id
_entity_poly.type
_entity_poly.pdbx_seq_one_letter_code
_entity_poly.pdbx_strand_id
1 'polypeptide(L)'
;MFPQNIHFIGIGGIGVSAIAKMLKEQGVIISGSDTTKSAITEEIEQQGVPITYSHKSTNILDAHEMVIYSPAVPPENPELQEAQKRNIPTLSYPQALGKLTESHFTVAIAGTHGKSTTTAMLSLIAIQAQLEPNIIIGTKIREIGNQNYKTGESNLLIIEACEYKESFQYLQPDILAITNIEPDHLDYYQTAENYYRAFKKIMIRTAETGKIFLSPNQKLPKELSDLEKIIQQAPIIDNELAIPGEFNRHNASLAAAVALKLGATTEDIATTLKQYNGSWRRMEYHDEIFPGTTLIDDYGHHPTEITATINAIRQRHPEGELLLVFQPHQYSRTHHFLEEFAEALSAAPVSKIIIPNIYEVRDSQSSINSVSAQTLVDKINQKGGQAEYGGPLEQTAQHLINNHQNYQTIVTMGAGDIENIYHLLKDSSK
;
A
#
# COMPACT_ATOMS: atom_id res chain seq x y z
N MET A 1 -10.31 -11.68 -22.29
CA MET A 1 -8.84 -11.84 -22.42
C MET A 1 -8.21 -10.55 -22.90
N PHE A 2 -6.99 -10.27 -22.44
CA PHE A 2 -6.17 -9.17 -22.92
C PHE A 2 -5.59 -9.48 -24.31
N PRO A 3 -5.28 -8.48 -25.15
CA PRO A 3 -4.63 -8.70 -26.43
C PRO A 3 -3.15 -9.09 -26.25
N GLN A 4 -2.48 -9.46 -27.35
CA GLN A 4 -1.12 -10.03 -27.32
C GLN A 4 -0.03 -8.97 -27.24
N ASN A 5 -0.31 -7.70 -27.59
CA ASN A 5 0.67 -6.62 -27.50
C ASN A 5 0.12 -5.38 -26.79
N ILE A 6 0.70 -5.03 -25.64
CA ILE A 6 0.22 -3.98 -24.74
C ILE A 6 1.33 -3.00 -24.38
N HIS A 7 1.04 -1.70 -24.54
CA HIS A 7 1.91 -0.63 -24.03
C HIS A 7 1.44 -0.13 -22.67
N PHE A 8 2.35 0.07 -21.73
CA PHE A 8 2.06 0.59 -20.40
C PHE A 8 2.61 2.01 -20.20
N ILE A 9 1.75 2.98 -19.87
CA ILE A 9 2.16 4.36 -19.53
C ILE A 9 2.23 4.52 -18.01
N GLY A 10 3.40 4.87 -17.48
CA GLY A 10 3.67 4.87 -16.04
C GLY A 10 3.86 3.46 -15.49
N ILE A 11 4.64 2.63 -16.21
CA ILE A 11 4.86 1.21 -15.90
C ILE A 11 5.57 0.99 -14.56
N GLY A 12 6.30 1.98 -14.05
CA GLY A 12 6.99 1.95 -12.76
C GLY A 12 6.07 2.06 -11.54
N GLY A 13 4.77 2.35 -11.73
CA GLY A 13 3.80 2.34 -10.63
C GLY A 13 3.58 0.93 -10.06
N ILE A 14 3.48 0.80 -8.74
CA ILE A 14 3.36 -0.51 -8.06
C ILE A 14 2.17 -1.33 -8.56
N GLY A 15 1.00 -0.73 -8.82
CA GLY A 15 -0.14 -1.46 -9.40
C GLY A 15 0.08 -1.84 -10.86
N VAL A 16 0.52 -0.88 -11.68
CA VAL A 16 0.70 -1.06 -13.13
C VAL A 16 1.75 -2.14 -13.42
N SER A 17 2.88 -2.10 -12.71
CA SER A 17 3.95 -3.09 -12.83
C SER A 17 3.48 -4.51 -12.50
N ALA A 18 2.57 -4.69 -11.53
CA ALA A 18 2.04 -6.02 -11.18
C ALA A 18 1.28 -6.64 -12.36
N ILE A 19 0.35 -5.89 -12.97
CA ILE A 19 -0.38 -6.38 -14.16
C ILE A 19 0.57 -6.60 -15.33
N ALA A 20 1.52 -5.68 -15.58
CA ALA A 20 2.48 -5.82 -16.67
C ALA A 20 3.30 -7.10 -16.54
N LYS A 21 3.89 -7.34 -15.36
CA LYS A 21 4.71 -8.54 -15.09
C LYS A 21 3.88 -9.83 -15.17
N MET A 22 2.66 -9.82 -14.63
CA MET A 22 1.74 -10.97 -14.75
C MET A 22 1.37 -11.29 -16.20
N LEU A 23 1.00 -10.29 -17.01
CA LEU A 23 0.66 -10.51 -18.42
C LEU A 23 1.86 -10.98 -19.24
N LYS A 24 3.07 -10.50 -18.91
CA LYS A 24 4.30 -10.99 -19.52
C LYS A 24 4.56 -12.48 -19.24
N GLU A 25 4.37 -12.93 -18.00
CA GLU A 25 4.48 -14.36 -17.66
C GLU A 25 3.44 -15.21 -18.41
N GLN A 26 2.28 -14.64 -18.73
CA GLN A 26 1.24 -15.25 -19.56
C GLN A 26 1.54 -15.18 -21.07
N GLY A 27 2.72 -14.68 -21.47
CA GLY A 27 3.17 -14.63 -22.85
C GLY A 27 2.76 -13.39 -23.64
N VAL A 28 2.13 -12.40 -23.00
CA VAL A 28 1.79 -11.12 -23.64
C VAL A 28 3.09 -10.32 -23.89
N ILE A 29 3.21 -9.76 -25.10
CA ILE A 29 4.27 -8.84 -25.45
C ILE A 29 3.96 -7.50 -24.79
N ILE A 30 4.85 -7.06 -23.90
CA ILE A 30 4.69 -5.81 -23.18
C ILE A 30 5.82 -4.83 -23.51
N SER A 31 5.48 -3.54 -23.51
CA SER A 31 6.41 -2.41 -23.55
C SER A 31 5.89 -1.32 -22.62
N GLY A 32 6.69 -0.31 -22.29
CA GLY A 32 6.17 0.79 -21.48
C GLY A 32 6.98 2.08 -21.50
N SER A 33 6.47 3.05 -20.76
CA SER A 33 7.10 4.34 -20.55
C SER A 33 6.95 4.78 -19.09
N ASP A 34 7.89 5.60 -18.62
CA ASP A 34 7.80 6.26 -17.32
C ASP A 34 8.52 7.63 -17.37
N THR A 35 8.33 8.47 -16.35
CA THR A 35 9.04 9.76 -16.29
C THR A 35 10.44 9.62 -15.72
N THR A 36 10.65 8.68 -14.80
CA THR A 36 11.92 8.49 -14.11
C THR A 36 12.27 7.02 -13.99
N LYS A 37 13.57 6.76 -13.86
CA LYS A 37 14.08 5.43 -13.55
C LYS A 37 13.85 5.11 -12.08
N SER A 38 13.41 3.89 -11.80
CA SER A 38 13.16 3.36 -10.46
C SER A 38 13.54 1.87 -10.40
N ALA A 39 13.68 1.34 -9.18
CA ALA A 39 13.93 -0.08 -8.95
C ALA A 39 12.91 -1.00 -9.64
N ILE A 40 11.62 -0.58 -9.72
CA ILE A 40 10.58 -1.34 -10.42
C ILE A 40 10.84 -1.34 -11.94
N THR A 41 11.16 -0.18 -12.53
CA THR A 41 11.44 -0.14 -13.96
C THR A 41 12.70 -0.91 -14.32
N GLU A 42 13.74 -0.88 -13.48
CA GLU A 42 14.97 -1.65 -13.67
C GLU A 42 14.73 -3.15 -13.65
N GLU A 43 13.92 -3.64 -12.73
CA GLU A 43 13.51 -5.04 -12.65
C GLU A 43 12.79 -5.48 -13.94
N ILE A 44 11.89 -4.64 -14.45
CA ILE A 44 11.12 -4.91 -15.67
C ILE A 44 12.04 -4.89 -16.92
N GLU A 45 12.98 -3.93 -17.00
CA GLU A 45 14.01 -3.88 -18.05
C GLU A 45 14.89 -5.14 -18.03
N GLN A 46 15.31 -5.61 -16.86
CA GLN A 46 16.13 -6.82 -16.69
C GLN A 46 15.43 -8.09 -17.20
N GLN A 47 14.09 -8.12 -17.18
CA GLN A 47 13.31 -9.19 -17.79
C GLN A 47 13.25 -9.08 -19.32
N GLY A 48 13.80 -8.02 -19.93
CA GLY A 48 13.79 -7.78 -21.37
C GLY A 48 12.57 -7.01 -21.89
N VAL A 49 11.88 -6.26 -21.02
CA VAL A 49 10.81 -5.36 -21.47
C VAL A 49 11.41 -4.02 -21.91
N PRO A 50 11.08 -3.51 -23.10
CA PRO A 50 11.51 -2.18 -23.52
C PRO A 50 10.75 -1.09 -22.74
N ILE A 51 11.50 -0.20 -22.07
CA ILE A 51 10.97 0.97 -21.36
C ILE A 51 11.59 2.26 -21.91
N THR A 52 10.77 3.29 -22.10
CA THR A 52 11.22 4.64 -22.47
C THR A 52 11.01 5.63 -21.32
N TYR A 53 12.06 6.34 -20.91
CA TYR A 53 12.00 7.36 -19.85
C TYR A 53 11.66 8.76 -20.36
N SER A 54 10.63 8.85 -21.21
CA SER A 54 10.06 10.11 -21.69
C SER A 54 8.74 9.83 -22.38
N HIS A 55 7.74 10.68 -22.16
CA HIS A 55 6.45 10.53 -22.84
C HIS A 55 6.46 11.17 -24.22
N LYS A 56 6.33 10.35 -25.27
CA LYS A 56 6.31 10.80 -26.67
C LYS A 56 5.29 9.99 -27.46
N SER A 57 4.54 10.64 -28.35
CA SER A 57 3.57 9.96 -29.21
C SER A 57 4.21 8.83 -30.04
N THR A 58 5.49 8.95 -30.39
CA THR A 58 6.28 7.93 -31.10
C THR A 58 6.51 6.63 -30.32
N ASN A 59 6.25 6.61 -29.01
CA ASN A 59 6.31 5.38 -28.22
C ASN A 59 5.14 4.44 -28.56
N ILE A 60 4.03 4.96 -29.10
CA ILE A 60 2.89 4.18 -29.57
C ILE A 60 3.15 3.64 -30.98
N LEU A 61 3.67 2.42 -31.03
CA LEU A 61 3.91 1.64 -32.25
C LEU A 61 2.63 1.01 -32.82
N ASP A 62 2.64 0.74 -34.13
CA ASP A 62 1.53 0.11 -34.88
C ASP A 62 1.14 -1.28 -34.38
N ALA A 63 2.10 -1.98 -33.76
CA ALA A 63 1.89 -3.33 -33.24
C ALA A 63 1.10 -3.35 -31.92
N HIS A 64 0.93 -2.21 -31.24
CA HIS A 64 0.19 -2.17 -29.97
C HIS A 64 -1.31 -2.29 -30.20
N GLU A 65 -1.93 -3.22 -29.49
CA GLU A 65 -3.36 -3.52 -29.58
C GLU A 65 -4.15 -2.94 -28.40
N MET A 66 -3.45 -2.50 -27.35
CA MET A 66 -4.03 -1.84 -26.19
C MET A 66 -2.97 -0.99 -25.47
N VAL A 67 -3.45 0.05 -24.78
CA VAL A 67 -2.64 0.84 -23.85
C VAL A 67 -3.24 0.75 -22.44
N ILE A 68 -2.43 0.40 -21.46
CA ILE A 68 -2.80 0.45 -20.04
C ILE A 68 -2.03 1.59 -19.39
N TYR A 69 -2.67 2.43 -18.58
CA TYR A 69 -2.01 3.60 -18.00
C TYR A 69 -2.26 3.77 -16.51
N SER A 70 -1.26 4.29 -15.81
CA SER A 70 -1.37 4.67 -14.39
C SER A 70 -2.41 5.79 -14.20
N PRO A 71 -3.22 5.79 -13.11
CA PRO A 71 -4.09 6.91 -12.77
C PRO A 71 -3.35 8.24 -12.57
N ALA A 72 -2.02 8.18 -12.41
CA ALA A 72 -1.15 9.34 -12.33
C ALA A 72 -0.91 10.01 -13.69
N VAL A 73 -1.19 9.35 -14.80
CA VAL A 73 -1.01 9.87 -16.17
C VAL A 73 -2.10 10.89 -16.49
N PRO A 74 -1.75 12.14 -16.86
CA PRO A 74 -2.73 13.16 -17.19
C PRO A 74 -3.36 12.91 -18.57
N PRO A 75 -4.58 13.41 -18.83
CA PRO A 75 -5.24 13.30 -20.15
C PRO A 75 -4.43 13.91 -21.31
N GLU A 76 -3.57 14.89 -21.02
CA GLU A 76 -2.70 15.56 -22.00
C GLU A 76 -1.45 14.75 -22.36
N ASN A 77 -1.26 13.56 -21.77
CA ASN A 77 -0.11 12.73 -22.07
C ASN A 77 -0.06 12.38 -23.58
N PRO A 78 1.08 12.64 -24.26
CA PRO A 78 1.17 12.50 -25.71
C PRO A 78 1.03 11.06 -26.21
N GLU A 79 1.36 10.05 -25.39
CA GLU A 79 1.14 8.64 -25.71
C GLU A 79 -0.34 8.28 -25.63
N LEU A 80 -1.01 8.74 -24.56
CA LEU A 80 -2.44 8.49 -24.37
C LEU A 80 -3.28 9.14 -25.48
N GLN A 81 -2.96 10.38 -25.86
CA GLN A 81 -3.62 11.09 -26.96
C GLN A 81 -3.38 10.42 -28.30
N GLU A 82 -2.16 9.93 -28.56
CA GLU A 82 -1.87 9.22 -29.82
C GLU A 82 -2.62 7.89 -29.87
N ALA A 83 -2.65 7.10 -28.78
CA ALA A 83 -3.42 5.86 -28.72
C ALA A 83 -4.91 6.10 -29.05
N GLN A 84 -5.51 7.13 -28.45
CA GLN A 84 -6.89 7.53 -28.72
C GLN A 84 -7.10 7.97 -30.18
N LYS A 85 -6.20 8.81 -30.73
CA LYS A 85 -6.26 9.25 -32.13
C LYS A 85 -6.18 8.08 -33.12
N ARG A 86 -5.43 7.03 -32.77
CA ARG A 86 -5.30 5.80 -33.56
C ARG A 86 -6.39 4.77 -33.27
N ASN A 87 -7.36 5.08 -32.41
CA ASN A 87 -8.41 4.17 -31.94
C ASN A 87 -7.88 2.87 -31.31
N ILE A 88 -6.70 2.93 -30.70
CA ILE A 88 -6.17 1.82 -29.88
C ILE A 88 -6.92 1.84 -28.54
N PRO A 89 -7.53 0.73 -28.10
CA PRO A 89 -8.20 0.64 -26.81
C PRO A 89 -7.30 1.08 -25.65
N THR A 90 -7.80 1.96 -24.78
CA THR A 90 -7.08 2.43 -23.59
C THR A 90 -7.82 2.01 -22.32
N LEU A 91 -7.09 1.55 -21.30
CA LEU A 91 -7.62 1.24 -19.98
C LEU A 91 -6.75 1.89 -18.91
N SER A 92 -7.36 2.56 -17.94
CA SER A 92 -6.67 2.88 -16.70
C SER A 92 -6.34 1.60 -15.92
N TYR A 93 -5.34 1.63 -15.05
CA TYR A 93 -5.01 0.49 -14.18
C TYR A 93 -6.23 -0.11 -13.45
N PRO A 94 -7.12 0.68 -12.80
CA PRO A 94 -8.32 0.12 -12.16
C PRO A 94 -9.25 -0.61 -13.14
N GLN A 95 -9.38 -0.12 -14.38
CA GLN A 95 -10.20 -0.76 -15.41
C GLN A 95 -9.54 -2.04 -15.93
N ALA A 96 -8.22 -2.05 -16.10
CA ALA A 96 -7.47 -3.25 -16.44
C ALA A 96 -7.61 -4.32 -15.33
N LEU A 97 -7.49 -3.92 -14.06
CA LEU A 97 -7.72 -4.81 -12.94
C LEU A 97 -9.16 -5.34 -12.93
N GLY A 98 -10.17 -4.49 -13.17
CA GLY A 98 -11.56 -4.90 -13.33
C GLY A 98 -11.76 -5.95 -14.42
N LYS A 99 -11.16 -5.73 -15.60
CA LYS A 99 -11.18 -6.71 -16.70
C LYS A 99 -10.57 -8.05 -16.32
N LEU A 100 -9.55 -8.06 -15.46
CA LEU A 100 -8.97 -9.29 -14.95
C LEU A 100 -9.97 -10.04 -14.05
N THR A 101 -10.65 -9.31 -13.15
CA THR A 101 -11.62 -9.90 -12.21
C THR A 101 -12.82 -10.56 -12.90
N GLU A 102 -13.22 -10.10 -14.10
CA GLU A 102 -14.32 -10.70 -14.89
C GLU A 102 -14.09 -12.18 -15.25
N SER A 103 -12.83 -12.63 -15.23
CA SER A 103 -12.44 -13.98 -15.67
C SER A 103 -11.92 -14.87 -14.54
N HIS A 104 -11.81 -14.36 -13.32
CA HIS A 104 -11.21 -15.05 -12.18
C HIS A 104 -12.17 -15.12 -11.01
N PHE A 105 -12.08 -16.19 -10.22
CA PHE A 105 -12.69 -16.23 -8.90
C PHE A 105 -11.94 -15.25 -8.00
N THR A 106 -12.53 -14.09 -7.73
CA THR A 106 -11.81 -12.93 -7.19
C THR A 106 -12.11 -12.72 -5.71
N VAL A 107 -11.05 -12.66 -4.91
CA VAL A 107 -11.06 -12.18 -3.53
C VAL A 107 -10.46 -10.79 -3.49
N ALA A 108 -11.30 -9.79 -3.22
CA ALA A 108 -10.91 -8.39 -3.13
C ALA A 108 -10.87 -7.92 -1.67
N ILE A 109 -9.74 -7.38 -1.24
CA ILE A 109 -9.57 -6.81 0.10
C ILE A 109 -9.72 -5.28 0.00
N ALA A 110 -10.79 -4.75 0.58
CA ALA A 110 -11.12 -3.33 0.61
C ALA A 110 -11.11 -2.76 2.03
N GLY A 111 -11.18 -1.44 2.14
CA GLY A 111 -11.30 -0.70 3.40
C GLY A 111 -10.30 0.46 3.48
N THR A 112 -10.43 1.33 4.47
CA THR A 112 -9.58 2.53 4.59
C THR A 112 -8.13 2.14 4.89
N HIS A 113 -7.91 1.37 5.95
CA HIS A 113 -6.59 0.94 6.41
C HIS A 113 -6.43 -0.59 6.41
N GLY A 114 -5.19 -1.09 6.33
CA GLY A 114 -4.88 -2.52 6.52
C GLY A 114 -5.10 -3.41 5.28
N LYS A 115 -5.47 -2.84 4.13
CA LYS A 115 -5.72 -3.58 2.88
C LYS A 115 -4.50 -4.40 2.44
N SER A 116 -3.35 -3.75 2.28
CA SER A 116 -2.13 -4.42 1.80
C SER A 116 -1.67 -5.51 2.78
N THR A 117 -1.63 -5.23 4.08
CA THR A 117 -1.25 -6.22 5.10
C THR A 117 -2.18 -7.44 5.11
N THR A 118 -3.50 -7.23 5.05
CA THR A 118 -4.48 -8.32 5.00
C THR A 118 -4.35 -9.13 3.70
N THR A 119 -4.14 -8.45 2.57
CA THR A 119 -3.92 -9.08 1.26
C THR A 119 -2.67 -9.95 1.29
N ALA A 120 -1.57 -9.47 1.89
CA ALA A 120 -0.32 -10.21 2.03
C ALA A 120 -0.49 -11.46 2.88
N MET A 121 -1.11 -11.33 4.07
CA MET A 121 -1.40 -12.48 4.94
C MET A 121 -2.26 -13.52 4.23
N LEU A 122 -3.37 -13.11 3.60
CA LEU A 122 -4.25 -14.03 2.88
C LEU A 122 -3.51 -14.73 1.73
N SER A 123 -2.71 -13.97 0.97
CA SER A 123 -1.92 -14.50 -0.15
C SER A 123 -0.96 -15.60 0.31
N LEU A 124 -0.24 -15.36 1.41
CA LEU A 124 0.70 -16.34 1.95
C LEU A 124 -0.01 -17.56 2.55
N ILE A 125 -1.16 -17.38 3.20
CA ILE A 125 -1.96 -18.51 3.70
C ILE A 125 -2.45 -19.36 2.51
N ALA A 126 -2.92 -18.72 1.44
CA ALA A 126 -3.38 -19.43 0.25
C ALA A 126 -2.26 -20.19 -0.47
N ILE A 127 -1.04 -19.63 -0.51
CA ILE A 127 0.15 -20.33 -1.02
C ILE A 127 0.50 -21.52 -0.13
N GLN A 128 0.54 -21.33 1.20
CA GLN A 128 0.82 -22.39 2.17
C GLN A 128 -0.17 -23.55 2.04
N ALA A 129 -1.45 -23.23 1.83
CA ALA A 129 -2.54 -24.19 1.60
C ALA A 129 -2.57 -24.78 0.17
N GLN A 130 -1.57 -24.50 -0.67
CA GLN A 130 -1.45 -25.01 -2.05
C GLN A 130 -2.67 -24.68 -2.91
N LEU A 131 -3.29 -23.51 -2.70
CA LEU A 131 -4.42 -23.04 -3.50
C LEU A 131 -3.98 -22.41 -4.84
N GLU A 132 -2.66 -22.27 -5.05
CA GLU A 132 -2.06 -21.72 -6.28
C GLU A 132 -2.75 -20.43 -6.79
N PRO A 133 -2.85 -19.37 -5.96
CA PRO A 133 -3.55 -18.13 -6.34
C PRO A 133 -2.72 -17.26 -7.30
N ASN A 134 -3.41 -16.53 -8.16
CA ASN A 134 -2.91 -15.31 -8.76
C ASN A 134 -3.03 -14.17 -7.75
N ILE A 135 -1.99 -13.35 -7.61
CA ILE A 135 -1.90 -12.29 -6.59
C ILE A 135 -1.50 -10.99 -7.26
N ILE A 136 -2.21 -9.91 -6.93
CA ILE A 136 -1.84 -8.52 -7.27
C ILE A 136 -2.01 -7.66 -6.02
N ILE A 137 -0.94 -7.01 -5.57
CA ILE A 137 -0.94 -6.30 -4.29
C ILE A 137 -0.19 -4.95 -4.39
N GLY A 138 -0.62 -3.96 -3.60
CA GLY A 138 -0.03 -2.61 -3.55
C GLY A 138 1.30 -2.49 -2.80
N THR A 139 1.95 -3.59 -2.45
CA THR A 139 3.26 -3.66 -1.77
C THR A 139 4.05 -4.86 -2.30
N LYS A 140 5.29 -5.06 -1.86
CA LYS A 140 6.09 -6.24 -2.17
C LYS A 140 6.07 -7.21 -1.00
N ILE A 141 5.88 -8.49 -1.29
CA ILE A 141 5.91 -9.55 -0.29
C ILE A 141 7.24 -10.29 -0.43
N ARG A 142 7.98 -10.41 0.67
CA ARG A 142 9.33 -10.99 0.68
C ARG A 142 9.32 -12.47 0.31
N GLU A 143 8.37 -13.21 0.85
CA GLU A 143 8.22 -14.65 0.72
C GLU A 143 7.89 -15.11 -0.71
N ILE A 144 7.42 -14.20 -1.58
CA ILE A 144 7.22 -14.45 -3.02
C ILE A 144 8.31 -13.82 -3.89
N GLY A 145 9.49 -13.56 -3.33
CA GLY A 145 10.66 -13.04 -4.04
C GLY A 145 10.73 -11.52 -4.14
N ASN A 146 10.24 -10.80 -3.12
CA ASN A 146 10.11 -9.33 -3.11
C ASN A 146 9.26 -8.80 -4.28
N GLN A 147 8.20 -9.53 -4.63
CA GLN A 147 7.30 -9.20 -5.72
C GLN A 147 5.98 -8.62 -5.21
N ASN A 148 5.36 -7.81 -6.06
CA ASN A 148 4.02 -7.24 -5.90
C ASN A 148 2.93 -8.00 -6.68
N TYR A 149 3.32 -9.14 -7.25
CA TYR A 149 2.44 -10.05 -7.96
C TYR A 149 2.97 -11.48 -7.83
N LYS A 150 2.10 -12.45 -8.09
CA LYS A 150 2.48 -13.84 -8.33
C LYS A 150 1.45 -14.47 -9.25
N THR A 151 1.89 -15.22 -10.26
CA THR A 151 0.99 -16.08 -11.04
C THR A 151 0.85 -17.44 -10.35
N GLY A 152 -0.37 -17.96 -10.40
CA GLY A 152 -0.73 -19.29 -9.89
C GLY A 152 -1.51 -20.06 -10.94
N GLU A 153 -1.59 -21.38 -10.77
CA GLU A 153 -2.25 -22.27 -11.73
C GLU A 153 -3.79 -22.29 -11.59
N SER A 154 -4.32 -21.83 -10.46
CA SER A 154 -5.76 -21.83 -10.21
C SER A 154 -6.45 -20.58 -10.77
N ASN A 155 -7.79 -20.63 -10.85
CA ASN A 155 -8.60 -19.46 -11.21
C ASN A 155 -8.78 -18.46 -10.05
N LEU A 156 -8.17 -18.70 -8.89
CA LEU A 156 -8.25 -17.81 -7.73
C LEU A 156 -7.39 -16.57 -7.97
N LEU A 157 -7.98 -15.40 -7.78
CA LEU A 157 -7.30 -14.11 -7.84
C LEU A 157 -7.47 -13.37 -6.51
N ILE A 158 -6.37 -13.06 -5.84
CA ILE A 158 -6.35 -12.30 -4.58
C ILE A 158 -5.81 -10.90 -4.87
N ILE A 159 -6.62 -9.87 -4.66
CA ILE A 159 -6.26 -8.48 -4.97
C ILE A 159 -6.56 -7.50 -3.84
N GLU A 160 -5.75 -6.45 -3.79
CA GLU A 160 -6.11 -5.23 -3.07
C GLU A 160 -7.12 -4.38 -3.86
N ALA A 161 -8.20 -3.97 -3.20
CA ALA A 161 -9.25 -3.12 -3.77
C ALA A 161 -9.17 -1.70 -3.20
N CYS A 162 -8.65 -0.78 -4.01
CA CYS A 162 -8.51 0.63 -3.64
C CYS A 162 -9.82 1.39 -3.84
N GLU A 163 -10.28 2.04 -2.79
CA GLU A 163 -11.45 2.92 -2.75
C GLU A 163 -11.18 4.30 -3.35
N TYR A 164 -9.92 4.75 -3.45
CA TYR A 164 -9.61 6.07 -4.00
C TYR A 164 -10.17 6.23 -5.42
N LYS A 165 -10.83 7.37 -5.67
CA LYS A 165 -11.52 7.69 -6.93
C LYS A 165 -12.55 6.64 -7.39
N GLU A 166 -13.21 5.96 -6.45
CA GLU A 166 -14.14 4.87 -6.72
C GLU A 166 -13.52 3.72 -7.57
N SER A 167 -12.19 3.54 -7.54
CA SER A 167 -11.47 2.58 -8.41
C SER A 167 -11.93 1.13 -8.23
N PHE A 168 -12.22 0.71 -7.00
CA PHE A 168 -12.81 -0.61 -6.71
C PHE A 168 -14.16 -0.88 -7.41
N GLN A 169 -14.86 0.14 -7.93
CA GLN A 169 -16.13 -0.05 -8.61
C GLN A 169 -15.98 -0.80 -9.94
N TYR A 170 -14.78 -0.84 -10.52
CA TYR A 170 -14.48 -1.64 -11.71
C TYR A 170 -14.35 -3.14 -11.42
N LEU A 171 -14.23 -3.55 -10.15
CA LEU A 171 -14.00 -4.93 -9.75
C LEU A 171 -15.30 -5.74 -9.67
N GLN A 172 -15.21 -7.04 -9.97
CA GLN A 172 -16.28 -8.02 -9.79
C GLN A 172 -15.82 -9.12 -8.82
N PRO A 173 -15.79 -8.84 -7.49
CA PRO A 173 -15.34 -9.83 -6.53
C PRO A 173 -16.41 -10.90 -6.26
N ASP A 174 -15.97 -12.15 -6.11
CA ASP A 174 -16.75 -13.25 -5.54
C ASP A 174 -16.71 -13.25 -4.02
N ILE A 175 -15.60 -12.75 -3.46
CA ILE A 175 -15.45 -12.47 -2.03
C ILE A 175 -14.92 -11.04 -1.85
N LEU A 176 -15.69 -10.21 -1.15
CA LEU A 176 -15.24 -8.88 -0.71
C LEU A 176 -14.92 -8.93 0.78
N ALA A 177 -13.66 -8.77 1.14
CA ALA A 177 -13.20 -8.69 2.52
C ALA A 177 -12.93 -7.23 2.89
N ILE A 178 -13.60 -6.72 3.92
CA ILE A 178 -13.55 -5.31 4.31
C ILE A 178 -12.83 -5.18 5.66
N THR A 179 -11.71 -4.47 5.68
CA THR A 179 -10.91 -4.25 6.89
C THR A 179 -11.56 -3.25 7.85
N ASN A 180 -12.09 -2.14 7.32
CA ASN A 180 -12.80 -1.08 8.01
C ASN A 180 -13.44 -0.14 6.97
N ILE A 181 -14.38 0.71 7.39
CA ILE A 181 -15.04 1.71 6.53
C ILE A 181 -15.08 3.03 7.31
N GLU A 182 -14.03 3.82 7.17
CA GLU A 182 -13.88 5.13 7.80
C GLU A 182 -13.66 6.19 6.72
N PRO A 183 -14.38 7.33 6.73
CA PRO A 183 -14.27 8.34 5.68
C PRO A 183 -12.83 8.82 5.50
N ASP A 184 -12.33 8.69 4.28
CA ASP A 184 -11.03 9.20 3.82
C ASP A 184 -11.20 9.74 2.39
N HIS A 185 -10.18 10.42 1.87
CA HIS A 185 -10.16 10.98 0.52
C HIS A 185 -11.36 11.92 0.24
N LEU A 186 -11.73 12.74 1.24
CA LEU A 186 -12.84 13.69 1.12
C LEU A 186 -12.56 14.81 0.12
N ASP A 187 -11.32 14.99 -0.32
CA ASP A 187 -10.96 15.80 -1.49
C ASP A 187 -11.63 15.31 -2.77
N TYR A 188 -11.83 13.98 -2.89
CA TYR A 188 -12.57 13.36 -3.99
C TYR A 188 -14.04 13.13 -3.63
N TYR A 189 -14.30 12.50 -2.48
CA TYR A 189 -15.64 12.09 -2.08
C TYR A 189 -16.53 13.26 -1.65
N GLN A 190 -15.95 14.39 -1.26
CA GLN A 190 -16.61 15.61 -0.76
C GLN A 190 -17.32 15.42 0.60
N THR A 191 -18.05 14.32 0.80
CA THR A 191 -18.78 14.02 2.04
C THR A 191 -18.64 12.55 2.45
N ALA A 192 -18.81 12.27 3.74
CA ALA A 192 -18.80 10.91 4.28
C ALA A 192 -19.92 10.04 3.68
N GLU A 193 -21.10 10.61 3.39
CA GLU A 193 -22.21 9.88 2.77
C GLU A 193 -21.86 9.41 1.35
N ASN A 194 -21.10 10.19 0.59
CA ASN A 194 -20.62 9.79 -0.73
C ASN A 194 -19.61 8.64 -0.62
N TYR A 195 -18.71 8.70 0.36
CA TYR A 195 -17.77 7.63 0.69
C TYR A 195 -18.51 6.33 1.02
N TYR A 196 -19.47 6.37 1.95
CA TYR A 196 -20.27 5.19 2.30
C TYR A 196 -21.11 4.68 1.12
N ARG A 197 -21.67 5.58 0.29
CA ARG A 197 -22.41 5.18 -0.91
C ARG A 197 -21.53 4.39 -1.88
N ALA A 198 -20.25 4.73 -2.01
CA ALA A 198 -19.33 3.98 -2.85
C ALA A 198 -19.14 2.54 -2.33
N PHE A 199 -18.88 2.37 -1.03
CA PHE A 199 -18.82 1.02 -0.43
C PHE A 199 -20.14 0.25 -0.60
N LYS A 200 -21.28 0.91 -0.38
CA LYS A 200 -22.61 0.31 -0.56
C LYS A 200 -22.79 -0.29 -1.96
N LYS A 201 -22.38 0.41 -3.02
CA LYS A 201 -22.53 -0.05 -4.41
C LYS A 201 -21.79 -1.38 -4.65
N ILE A 202 -20.51 -1.47 -4.25
CA ILE A 202 -19.72 -2.69 -4.47
C ILE A 202 -20.19 -3.83 -3.57
N MET A 203 -20.60 -3.54 -2.33
CA MET A 203 -21.16 -4.53 -1.41
C MET A 203 -22.44 -5.16 -1.97
N ILE A 204 -23.40 -4.34 -2.42
CA ILE A 204 -24.64 -4.85 -3.03
C ILE A 204 -24.32 -5.73 -4.24
N ARG A 205 -23.47 -5.25 -5.16
CA ARG A 205 -23.07 -6.01 -6.34
C ARG A 205 -22.41 -7.34 -5.99
N THR A 206 -21.51 -7.34 -5.00
CA THR A 206 -20.85 -8.56 -4.53
C THR A 206 -21.86 -9.55 -3.95
N ALA A 207 -22.84 -9.06 -3.19
CA ALA A 207 -23.81 -9.91 -2.51
C ALA A 207 -24.83 -10.58 -3.46
N GLU A 208 -24.92 -10.15 -4.72
CA GLU A 208 -25.77 -10.79 -5.72
C GLU A 208 -25.31 -12.23 -6.01
N THR A 209 -24.00 -12.49 -5.99
CA THR A 209 -23.41 -13.79 -6.36
C THR A 209 -22.35 -14.31 -5.40
N GLY A 210 -21.85 -13.45 -4.51
CA GLY A 210 -20.66 -13.68 -3.70
C GLY A 210 -20.89 -13.54 -2.20
N LYS A 211 -19.80 -13.34 -1.46
CA LYS A 211 -19.77 -13.19 -0.01
C LYS A 211 -19.05 -11.93 0.42
N ILE A 212 -19.54 -11.32 1.50
CA ILE A 212 -18.88 -10.20 2.15
C ILE A 212 -18.39 -10.63 3.51
N PHE A 213 -17.12 -10.38 3.80
CA PHE A 213 -16.52 -10.52 5.12
C PHE A 213 -16.18 -9.14 5.68
N LEU A 214 -16.45 -8.94 6.97
CA LEU A 214 -16.06 -7.73 7.69
C LEU A 214 -15.09 -8.11 8.81
N SER A 215 -14.06 -7.28 9.00
CA SER A 215 -13.05 -7.48 10.04
C SER A 215 -13.67 -7.54 11.44
N PRO A 216 -13.07 -8.31 12.39
CA PRO A 216 -13.67 -8.47 13.71
C PRO A 216 -13.89 -7.13 14.41
N ASN A 217 -14.97 -7.06 15.20
CA ASN A 217 -15.37 -5.89 15.99
C ASN A 217 -15.66 -4.60 15.19
N GLN A 218 -15.54 -4.62 13.86
CA GLN A 218 -15.92 -3.48 13.04
C GLN A 218 -17.44 -3.36 12.99
N LYS A 219 -17.93 -2.14 13.23
CA LYS A 219 -19.35 -1.81 13.09
C LYS A 219 -19.56 -1.15 11.75
N LEU A 220 -20.66 -1.50 11.09
CA LEU A 220 -21.06 -0.78 9.90
C LEU A 220 -21.48 0.65 10.27
N PRO A 221 -21.08 1.64 9.48
CA PRO A 221 -21.69 2.96 9.51
C PRO A 221 -23.22 2.86 9.41
N LYS A 222 -23.93 3.80 10.01
CA LYS A 222 -25.40 3.81 10.05
C LYS A 222 -26.02 3.76 8.65
N GLU A 223 -25.35 4.40 7.69
CA GLU A 223 -25.69 4.49 6.27
C GLU A 223 -25.64 3.12 5.56
N LEU A 224 -24.94 2.15 6.14
CA LEU A 224 -24.77 0.79 5.63
C LEU A 224 -25.48 -0.27 6.49
N SER A 225 -26.24 0.15 7.50
CA SER A 225 -26.91 -0.76 8.46
C SER A 225 -27.90 -1.73 7.80
N ASP A 226 -28.47 -1.37 6.65
CA ASP A 226 -29.36 -2.25 5.89
C ASP A 226 -28.62 -3.45 5.27
N LEU A 227 -27.29 -3.40 5.18
CA LEU A 227 -26.45 -4.50 4.67
C LEU A 227 -25.98 -5.47 5.77
N GLU A 228 -26.30 -5.23 7.04
CA GLU A 228 -25.77 -6.04 8.15
C GLU A 228 -26.11 -7.54 7.99
N LYS A 229 -27.27 -7.86 7.41
CA LYS A 229 -27.75 -9.24 7.22
C LYS A 229 -26.99 -10.03 6.15
N ILE A 230 -26.29 -9.36 5.23
CA ILE A 230 -25.58 -10.01 4.11
C ILE A 230 -24.06 -10.12 4.37
N ILE A 231 -23.61 -9.67 5.54
CA ILE A 231 -22.19 -9.63 5.90
C ILE A 231 -21.88 -10.75 6.91
N GLN A 232 -20.75 -11.42 6.69
CA GLN A 232 -20.17 -12.36 7.64
C GLN A 232 -19.09 -11.64 8.45
N GLN A 233 -19.28 -11.52 9.77
CA GLN A 233 -18.23 -11.02 10.65
C GLN A 233 -17.13 -12.09 10.79
N ALA A 234 -15.88 -11.68 10.55
CA ALA A 234 -14.74 -12.56 10.79
C ALA A 234 -14.59 -12.79 12.30
N PRO A 235 -14.40 -14.04 12.76
CA PRO A 235 -14.10 -14.32 14.15
C PRO A 235 -12.68 -13.83 14.47
N ILE A 236 -12.45 -13.39 15.71
CA ILE A 236 -11.09 -13.15 16.20
C ILE A 236 -10.38 -14.49 16.31
N ILE A 237 -9.18 -14.59 15.74
CA ILE A 237 -8.31 -15.74 15.92
C ILE A 237 -7.31 -15.50 17.06
N ASP A 238 -7.03 -16.56 17.80
CA ASP A 238 -6.02 -16.58 18.87
C ASP A 238 -4.73 -17.26 18.38
N ASN A 239 -4.24 -16.80 17.23
CA ASN A 239 -2.97 -17.24 16.67
C ASN A 239 -1.84 -16.34 17.17
N GLU A 240 -0.66 -16.94 17.34
CA GLU A 240 0.59 -16.20 17.52
C GLU A 240 0.90 -15.42 16.23
N LEU A 241 1.17 -14.12 16.35
CA LEU A 241 1.51 -13.23 15.24
C LEU A 241 2.93 -12.72 15.40
N ALA A 242 3.72 -12.77 14.32
CA ALA A 242 5.06 -12.19 14.34
C ALA A 242 5.04 -10.66 14.37
N ILE A 243 4.02 -10.00 13.80
CA ILE A 243 3.86 -8.55 13.88
C ILE A 243 2.93 -8.12 15.03
N PRO A 244 3.23 -7.01 15.73
CA PRO A 244 2.44 -6.58 16.88
C PRO A 244 1.18 -5.78 16.47
N GLY A 245 0.31 -5.53 17.45
CA GLY A 245 -0.82 -4.60 17.35
C GLY A 245 -2.17 -5.29 17.11
N GLU A 246 -3.20 -4.81 17.82
CA GLU A 246 -4.56 -5.36 17.71
C GLU A 246 -5.18 -5.19 16.32
N PHE A 247 -4.85 -4.12 15.61
CA PHE A 247 -5.30 -3.98 14.22
C PHE A 247 -4.70 -5.04 13.28
N ASN A 248 -3.46 -5.49 13.53
CA ASN A 248 -2.88 -6.60 12.79
C ASN A 248 -3.53 -7.94 13.17
N ARG A 249 -3.99 -8.10 14.42
CA ARG A 249 -4.83 -9.23 14.81
C ARG A 249 -6.15 -9.25 14.07
N HIS A 250 -6.79 -8.10 13.88
CA HIS A 250 -8.00 -7.98 13.07
C HIS A 250 -7.73 -8.27 11.58
N ASN A 251 -6.64 -7.74 11.01
CA ASN A 251 -6.21 -8.05 9.64
C ASN A 251 -5.97 -9.56 9.45
N ALA A 252 -5.24 -10.18 10.37
CA ALA A 252 -4.95 -11.62 10.37
C ALA A 252 -6.23 -12.45 10.52
N SER A 253 -7.16 -12.02 11.37
CA SER A 253 -8.46 -12.67 11.57
C SER A 253 -9.32 -12.63 10.31
N LEU A 254 -9.36 -11.48 9.62
CA LEU A 254 -10.07 -11.34 8.35
C LEU A 254 -9.44 -12.22 7.26
N ALA A 255 -8.10 -12.21 7.14
CA ALA A 255 -7.38 -13.09 6.22
C ALA A 255 -7.65 -14.56 6.51
N ALA A 256 -7.60 -14.98 7.77
CA ALA A 256 -7.87 -16.35 8.20
C ALA A 256 -9.32 -16.78 7.90
N ALA A 257 -10.31 -15.93 8.18
CA ALA A 257 -11.71 -16.23 7.90
C ALA A 257 -11.96 -16.48 6.40
N VAL A 258 -11.35 -15.66 5.55
CA VAL A 258 -11.41 -15.83 4.10
C VAL A 258 -10.63 -17.06 3.65
N ALA A 259 -9.43 -17.30 4.18
CA ALA A 259 -8.62 -18.47 3.85
C ALA A 259 -9.32 -19.79 4.19
N LEU A 260 -9.95 -19.90 5.37
CA LEU A 260 -10.78 -21.04 5.75
C LEU A 260 -11.92 -21.26 4.73
N LYS A 261 -12.52 -20.16 4.25
CA LYS A 261 -13.57 -20.23 3.24
C LYS A 261 -13.08 -20.73 1.88
N LEU A 262 -11.81 -20.49 1.55
CA LEU A 262 -11.13 -20.97 0.35
C LEU A 262 -10.59 -22.40 0.48
N GLY A 263 -10.60 -22.98 1.69
CA GLY A 263 -10.18 -24.36 1.94
C GLY A 263 -8.84 -24.51 2.66
N ALA A 264 -8.22 -23.43 3.14
CA ALA A 264 -7.04 -23.52 3.99
C ALA A 264 -7.36 -24.18 5.33
N THR A 265 -6.39 -24.89 5.91
CA THR A 265 -6.52 -25.47 7.25
C THR A 265 -6.13 -24.47 8.34
N THR A 266 -6.50 -24.76 9.59
CA THR A 266 -6.02 -23.99 10.74
C THR A 266 -4.50 -24.06 10.91
N GLU A 267 -3.87 -25.13 10.44
CA GLU A 267 -2.41 -25.31 10.49
C GLU A 267 -1.70 -24.39 9.47
N ASP A 268 -2.24 -24.28 8.25
CA ASP A 268 -1.73 -23.35 7.22
C ASP A 268 -1.78 -21.91 7.74
N ILE A 269 -2.90 -21.54 8.37
CA ILE A 269 -3.11 -20.23 8.97
C ILE A 269 -2.11 -19.98 10.10
N ALA A 270 -2.01 -20.89 11.06
CA ALA A 270 -1.15 -20.73 12.22
C ALA A 270 0.33 -20.63 11.82
N THR A 271 0.77 -21.48 10.89
CA THR A 271 2.16 -21.52 10.42
C THR A 271 2.52 -20.21 9.71
N THR A 272 1.69 -19.77 8.77
CA THR A 272 1.95 -18.56 8.00
C THR A 272 1.94 -17.31 8.88
N LEU A 273 0.92 -17.14 9.73
CA LEU A 273 0.79 -15.92 10.54
C LEU A 273 1.90 -15.77 11.59
N LYS A 274 2.41 -16.89 12.11
CA LYS A 274 3.58 -16.93 12.99
C LYS A 274 4.87 -16.49 12.29
N GLN A 275 4.97 -16.71 10.97
CA GLN A 275 6.18 -16.42 10.18
C GLN A 275 6.13 -15.07 9.45
N TYR A 276 4.95 -14.47 9.29
CA TYR A 276 4.78 -13.21 8.60
C TYR A 276 5.39 -12.04 9.39
N ASN A 277 6.50 -11.49 8.89
CA ASN A 277 7.26 -10.40 9.54
C ASN A 277 7.02 -9.03 8.89
N GLY A 278 5.85 -8.83 8.27
CA GLY A 278 5.53 -7.65 7.49
C GLY A 278 5.79 -7.82 6.00
N SER A 279 5.40 -6.80 5.25
CA SER A 279 5.67 -6.67 3.81
C SER A 279 6.39 -5.35 3.57
N TRP A 280 6.88 -5.10 2.36
CA TRP A 280 7.63 -3.89 2.04
C TRP A 280 6.90 -2.63 2.54
N ARG A 281 7.57 -1.90 3.45
CA ARG A 281 7.07 -0.70 4.13
C ARG A 281 5.78 -0.90 4.93
N ARG A 282 5.48 -2.10 5.45
CA ARG A 282 4.30 -2.36 6.30
C ARG A 282 4.76 -3.10 7.55
N MET A 283 5.20 -2.35 8.55
CA MET A 283 6.02 -2.83 9.66
C MET A 283 7.13 -3.76 9.19
N GLU A 284 7.89 -3.33 8.18
CA GLU A 284 8.98 -4.11 7.63
C GLU A 284 10.15 -4.10 8.62
N TYR A 285 10.44 -5.26 9.20
CA TYR A 285 11.65 -5.45 10.00
C TYR A 285 12.81 -5.73 9.04
N HIS A 286 13.75 -4.80 8.99
CA HIS A 286 14.94 -4.97 8.17
C HIS A 286 15.99 -5.86 8.84
N ASP A 287 16.88 -6.42 8.02
CA ASP A 287 18.09 -7.07 8.51
C ASP A 287 18.94 -6.10 9.34
N GLU A 288 19.70 -6.64 10.30
CA GLU A 288 20.54 -5.85 11.20
C GLU A 288 21.64 -5.10 10.40
N ILE A 289 21.54 -3.76 10.38
CA ILE A 289 22.61 -2.88 9.87
C ILE A 289 23.53 -2.45 11.02
N PHE A 290 22.94 -2.15 12.16
CA PHE A 290 23.62 -1.66 13.35
C PHE A 290 23.49 -2.70 14.47
N PRO A 291 24.60 -3.25 15.00
CA PRO A 291 24.54 -4.23 16.07
C PRO A 291 23.73 -3.74 17.27
N GLY A 292 22.67 -4.48 17.62
CA GLY A 292 21.81 -4.16 18.76
C GLY A 292 20.75 -3.08 18.52
N THR A 293 20.62 -2.56 17.30
CA THR A 293 19.56 -1.60 16.92
C THR A 293 18.63 -2.24 15.88
N THR A 294 17.35 -2.37 16.23
CA THR A 294 16.31 -2.83 15.30
C THR A 294 15.88 -1.67 14.39
N LEU A 295 15.84 -1.91 13.07
CA LEU A 295 15.32 -0.96 12.08
C LEU A 295 13.97 -1.45 11.56
N ILE A 296 12.97 -0.58 11.59
CA ILE A 296 11.60 -0.87 11.13
C ILE A 296 11.16 0.22 10.15
N ASP A 297 10.64 -0.16 8.98
CA ASP A 297 10.03 0.78 8.02
C ASP A 297 8.52 0.60 7.93
N ASP A 298 7.78 1.72 7.89
CA ASP A 298 6.33 1.71 7.75
C ASP A 298 5.80 2.83 6.84
N TYR A 299 4.78 2.51 6.04
CA TYR A 299 4.16 3.42 5.08
C TYR A 299 3.16 4.38 5.74
N GLY A 300 2.88 4.23 7.04
CA GLY A 300 1.94 5.07 7.78
C GLY A 300 2.21 6.56 7.54
N HIS A 301 1.17 7.27 7.08
CA HIS A 301 1.28 8.70 6.72
C HIS A 301 0.00 9.47 7.08
N HIS A 302 -0.97 8.82 7.71
CA HIS A 302 -2.10 9.44 8.38
C HIS A 302 -1.91 9.41 9.91
N PRO A 303 -2.36 10.44 10.67
CA PRO A 303 -2.24 10.47 12.14
C PRO A 303 -2.71 9.20 12.86
N THR A 304 -3.83 8.62 12.41
CA THR A 304 -4.37 7.35 12.95
C THR A 304 -3.40 6.18 12.75
N GLU A 305 -2.79 6.07 11.56
CA GLU A 305 -1.83 5.01 11.23
C GLU A 305 -0.56 5.14 12.07
N ILE A 306 -0.03 6.37 12.20
CA ILE A 306 1.14 6.67 13.03
C ILE A 306 0.87 6.22 14.47
N THR A 307 -0.25 6.65 15.04
CA THR A 307 -0.62 6.31 16.42
C THR A 307 -0.75 4.80 16.61
N ALA A 308 -1.44 4.11 15.70
CA ALA A 308 -1.64 2.67 15.78
C ALA A 308 -0.31 1.91 15.68
N THR A 309 0.51 2.21 14.67
CA THR A 309 1.77 1.52 14.41
C THR A 309 2.78 1.74 15.53
N ILE A 310 2.98 2.98 16.00
CA ILE A 310 3.97 3.25 17.05
C ILE A 310 3.57 2.61 18.39
N ASN A 311 2.29 2.62 18.74
CA ASN A 311 1.83 1.92 19.94
C ASN A 311 2.05 0.41 19.84
N ALA A 312 1.83 -0.19 18.67
CA ALA A 312 2.10 -1.60 18.43
C ALA A 312 3.60 -1.92 18.55
N ILE A 313 4.47 -1.09 17.96
CA ILE A 313 5.93 -1.25 18.07
C ILE A 313 6.37 -1.12 19.53
N ARG A 314 5.88 -0.11 20.27
CA ARG A 314 6.20 0.05 21.70
C ARG A 314 5.75 -1.13 22.54
N GLN A 315 4.60 -1.75 22.25
CA GLN A 315 4.16 -2.96 22.96
C GLN A 315 5.13 -4.13 22.78
N ARG A 316 5.74 -4.26 21.59
CA ARG A 316 6.76 -5.29 21.30
C ARG A 316 8.13 -4.93 21.87
N HIS A 317 8.45 -3.64 21.91
CA HIS A 317 9.69 -3.08 22.44
C HIS A 317 9.38 -2.22 23.69
N PRO A 318 8.88 -2.85 24.79
CA PRO A 318 8.37 -2.12 25.95
C PRO A 318 9.47 -1.34 26.67
N GLU A 319 10.68 -1.92 26.66
CA GLU A 319 11.89 -1.33 27.21
C GLU A 319 12.75 -0.77 26.08
N GLY A 320 13.45 0.33 26.36
CA GLY A 320 14.44 0.90 25.47
C GLY A 320 14.02 2.19 24.77
N GLU A 321 15.04 2.93 24.36
CA GLU A 321 14.99 4.14 23.58
C GLU A 321 14.53 3.85 22.15
N LEU A 322 13.40 4.45 21.78
CA LEU A 322 12.78 4.31 20.46
C LEU A 322 12.83 5.67 19.76
N LEU A 323 13.46 5.70 18.59
CA LEU A 323 13.49 6.86 17.70
C LEU A 323 12.45 6.72 16.60
N LEU A 324 11.61 7.73 16.41
CA LEU A 324 10.74 7.84 15.24
C LEU A 324 11.32 8.86 14.26
N VAL A 325 11.57 8.43 13.02
CA VAL A 325 11.85 9.32 11.89
C VAL A 325 10.60 9.37 11.03
N PHE A 326 9.85 10.47 11.07
CA PHE A 326 8.60 10.62 10.33
C PHE A 326 8.75 11.65 9.22
N GLN A 327 8.60 11.22 7.97
CA GLN A 327 8.60 12.11 6.80
C GLN A 327 7.16 12.46 6.41
N PRO A 328 6.73 13.74 6.54
CA PRO A 328 5.42 14.14 6.07
C PRO A 328 5.33 14.05 4.54
N HIS A 329 4.18 13.61 4.04
CA HIS A 329 3.92 13.47 2.61
C HIS A 329 2.93 14.56 2.15
N GLN A 330 3.35 15.37 1.17
CA GLN A 330 2.66 16.57 0.65
C GLN A 330 2.55 17.73 1.64
N TYR A 331 2.79 18.94 1.13
CA TYR A 331 2.63 20.17 1.90
C TYR A 331 1.16 20.45 2.22
N SER A 332 0.28 20.29 1.23
CA SER A 332 -1.17 20.46 1.39
C SER A 332 -1.76 19.57 2.50
N ARG A 333 -1.38 18.29 2.52
CA ARG A 333 -1.81 17.32 3.55
C ARG A 333 -1.24 17.67 4.92
N THR A 334 0.04 18.03 4.98
CA THR A 334 0.71 18.41 6.24
C THR A 334 0.06 19.66 6.85
N HIS A 335 -0.30 20.65 6.03
CA HIS A 335 -1.02 21.83 6.47
C HIS A 335 -2.44 21.48 6.96
N HIS A 336 -3.16 20.63 6.21
CA HIS A 336 -4.54 20.25 6.54
C HIS A 336 -4.64 19.51 7.88
N PHE A 337 -3.74 18.55 8.13
CA PHE A 337 -3.72 17.71 9.34
C PHE A 337 -2.68 18.19 10.37
N LEU A 338 -2.28 19.46 10.36
CA LEU A 338 -1.16 19.94 11.19
C LEU A 338 -1.38 19.69 12.68
N GLU A 339 -2.61 19.91 13.17
CA GLU A 339 -2.96 19.69 14.58
C GLU A 339 -2.99 18.20 14.91
N GLU A 340 -3.61 17.38 14.06
CA GLU A 340 -3.76 15.95 14.23
C GLU A 340 -2.41 15.22 14.15
N PHE A 341 -1.53 15.64 13.24
CA PHE A 341 -0.15 15.15 13.21
C PHE A 341 0.59 15.52 14.48
N ALA A 342 0.50 16.78 14.91
CA ALA A 342 1.18 17.21 16.13
C ALA A 342 0.67 16.46 17.36
N GLU A 343 -0.62 16.18 17.46
CA GLU A 343 -1.22 15.39 18.54
C GLU A 343 -0.76 13.93 18.52
N ALA A 344 -0.84 13.27 17.36
CA ALA A 344 -0.41 11.89 17.20
C ALA A 344 1.09 11.73 17.54
N LEU A 345 1.92 12.63 17.02
CA LEU A 345 3.37 12.59 17.22
C LEU A 345 3.78 13.01 18.64
N SER A 346 3.13 14.01 19.25
CA SER A 346 3.45 14.40 20.63
C SER A 346 3.04 13.34 21.66
N ALA A 347 1.99 12.57 21.38
CA ALA A 347 1.53 11.47 22.23
C ALA A 347 2.24 10.14 21.95
N ALA A 348 3.07 10.07 20.90
CA ALA A 348 3.77 8.86 20.53
C ALA A 348 4.72 8.44 21.67
N PRO A 349 4.69 7.17 22.13
CA PRO A 349 5.55 6.69 23.21
C PRO A 349 6.98 6.42 22.71
N VAL A 350 7.65 7.48 22.26
CA VAL A 350 9.00 7.45 21.67
C VAL A 350 9.90 8.42 22.41
N SER A 351 11.20 8.15 22.40
CA SER A 351 12.18 8.98 23.08
C SER A 351 12.46 10.28 22.33
N LYS A 352 12.46 10.20 21.01
CA LYS A 352 12.74 11.33 20.12
C LYS A 352 12.06 11.15 18.78
N ILE A 353 11.76 12.28 18.14
CA ILE A 353 11.18 12.35 16.80
C ILE A 353 12.10 13.19 15.92
N ILE A 354 12.41 12.68 14.73
CA ILE A 354 13.09 13.44 13.68
C ILE A 354 12.10 13.64 12.55
N ILE A 355 11.95 14.90 12.10
CA ILE A 355 11.11 15.27 10.96
C ILE A 355 12.01 15.74 9.82
N PRO A 356 12.27 14.91 8.79
CA PRO A 356 12.96 15.33 7.58
C PRO A 356 12.13 16.33 6.75
N ASN A 357 12.69 16.78 5.63
CA ASN A 357 11.94 17.57 4.64
C ASN A 357 10.63 16.88 4.24
N ILE A 358 9.59 17.68 4.06
CA ILE A 358 8.31 17.21 3.53
C ILE A 358 8.54 16.66 2.12
N TYR A 359 8.06 15.45 1.85
CA TYR A 359 8.11 14.86 0.51
C TYR A 359 7.07 15.55 -0.39
N GLU A 360 7.56 16.31 -1.37
CA GLU A 360 6.72 17.08 -2.29
C GLU A 360 6.11 16.19 -3.36
N VAL A 361 4.78 16.21 -3.50
CA VAL A 361 4.10 15.49 -4.58
C VAL A 361 3.03 16.36 -5.20
N ARG A 362 3.35 16.95 -6.37
CA ARG A 362 2.41 17.76 -7.16
C ARG A 362 1.79 18.91 -6.35
N ASP A 363 2.48 19.40 -5.33
CA ASP A 363 2.01 20.49 -4.49
C ASP A 363 2.03 21.82 -5.27
N SER A 364 1.05 22.68 -4.99
CA SER A 364 1.04 24.04 -5.52
C SER A 364 2.05 24.92 -4.78
N GLN A 365 2.53 25.99 -5.41
CA GLN A 365 3.41 26.96 -4.73
C GLN A 365 2.76 27.54 -3.47
N SER A 366 1.44 27.74 -3.47
CA SER A 366 0.69 28.14 -2.27
C SER A 366 0.75 27.09 -1.15
N SER A 367 0.67 25.80 -1.50
CA SER A 367 0.78 24.71 -0.53
C SER A 367 2.19 24.67 0.06
N ILE A 368 3.23 24.76 -0.77
CA ILE A 368 4.63 24.77 -0.32
C ILE A 368 4.90 25.91 0.66
N ASN A 369 4.31 27.08 0.44
CA ASN A 369 4.48 28.24 1.31
C ASN A 369 3.63 28.18 2.61
N SER A 370 2.68 27.23 2.71
CA SER A 370 1.73 27.19 3.81
C SER A 370 2.25 26.50 5.06
N VAL A 371 3.21 25.58 4.92
CA VAL A 371 3.75 24.78 6.03
C VAL A 371 5.17 24.34 5.73
N SER A 372 5.94 24.05 6.75
CA SER A 372 7.27 23.44 6.62
C SER A 372 7.44 22.29 7.62
N ALA A 373 8.46 21.46 7.43
CA ALA A 373 8.85 20.46 8.43
C ALA A 373 9.11 21.11 9.80
N GLN A 374 9.76 22.29 9.83
CA GLN A 374 9.99 23.05 11.06
C GLN A 374 8.67 23.49 11.73
N THR A 375 7.67 23.88 10.94
CA THR A 375 6.33 24.22 11.47
C THR A 375 5.72 23.05 12.24
N LEU A 376 5.84 21.83 11.71
CA LEU A 376 5.37 20.62 12.39
C LEU A 376 6.20 20.32 13.64
N VAL A 377 7.53 20.41 13.57
CA VAL A 377 8.43 20.25 14.72
C VAL A 377 8.05 21.19 15.87
N ASP A 378 7.89 22.48 15.58
CA ASP A 378 7.51 23.48 16.57
C ASP A 378 6.16 23.14 17.20
N LYS A 379 5.21 22.65 16.40
CA LYS A 379 3.87 22.29 16.86
C LYS A 379 3.88 21.04 17.76
N ILE A 380 4.67 20.03 17.43
CA ILE A 380 4.86 18.83 18.26
C ILE A 380 5.44 19.22 19.62
N ASN A 381 6.48 20.07 19.61
CA ASN A 381 7.16 20.52 20.83
C ASN A 381 6.25 21.41 21.69
N GLN A 382 5.40 22.25 21.08
CA GLN A 382 4.36 23.00 21.81
C GLN A 382 3.36 22.10 22.53
N LYS A 383 3.07 20.92 21.99
CA LYS A 383 2.20 19.91 22.63
C LYS A 383 2.95 18.97 23.58
N GLY A 384 4.25 19.21 23.83
CA GLY A 384 5.05 18.45 24.80
C GLY A 384 5.81 17.25 24.24
N GLY A 385 5.84 17.06 22.91
CA GLY A 385 6.68 16.07 22.27
C GLY A 385 8.17 16.46 22.26
N GLN A 386 9.03 15.55 21.80
CA GLN A 386 10.47 15.77 21.63
C GLN A 386 10.86 15.61 20.16
N ALA A 387 10.60 16.64 19.35
CA ALA A 387 10.87 16.64 17.92
C ALA A 387 12.04 17.57 17.55
N GLU A 388 12.82 17.15 16.56
CA GLU A 388 13.81 17.98 15.88
C GLU A 388 13.68 17.89 14.35
N TYR A 389 14.20 18.92 13.68
CA TYR A 389 14.23 18.97 12.23
C TYR A 389 15.45 18.19 11.69
N GLY A 390 15.19 17.24 10.79
CA GLY A 390 16.19 16.32 10.23
C GLY A 390 16.83 16.78 8.92
N GLY A 391 16.28 17.81 8.26
CA GLY A 391 16.74 18.25 6.94
C GLY A 391 16.50 17.22 5.83
N PRO A 392 17.31 17.23 4.75
CA PRO A 392 17.28 16.21 3.70
C PRO A 392 17.55 14.79 4.26
N LEU A 393 17.12 13.76 3.53
CA LEU A 393 17.24 12.37 3.96
C LEU A 393 18.70 11.94 4.17
N GLU A 394 19.65 12.47 3.39
CA GLU A 394 21.09 12.20 3.55
C GLU A 394 21.62 12.74 4.88
N GLN A 395 21.17 13.94 5.26
CA GLN A 395 21.53 14.54 6.55
C GLN A 395 20.91 13.74 7.71
N THR A 396 19.65 13.34 7.56
CA THR A 396 18.97 12.48 8.54
C THR A 396 19.69 11.13 8.68
N ALA A 397 20.02 10.46 7.57
CA ALA A 397 20.76 9.21 7.58
C ALA A 397 22.14 9.35 8.24
N GLN A 398 22.87 10.42 7.96
CA GLN A 398 24.15 10.70 8.61
C GLN A 398 24.00 10.92 10.13
N HIS A 399 22.92 11.57 10.55
CA HIS A 399 22.59 11.70 11.97
C HIS A 399 22.36 10.33 12.61
N LEU A 400 21.63 9.43 11.95
CA LEU A 400 21.40 8.07 12.44
C LEU A 400 22.71 7.28 12.55
N ILE A 401 23.57 7.31 11.52
CA ILE A 401 24.88 6.65 11.53
C ILE A 401 25.73 7.07 12.74
N ASN A 402 25.65 8.34 13.14
CA ASN A 402 26.45 8.86 14.24
C ASN A 402 25.85 8.60 15.64
N ASN A 403 24.54 8.30 15.71
CA ASN A 403 23.79 8.30 16.96
C ASN A 403 22.94 7.03 17.20
N HIS A 404 22.99 6.04 16.31
CA HIS A 404 22.14 4.85 16.40
C HIS A 404 22.29 4.09 17.72
N GLN A 405 23.48 4.11 18.33
CA GLN A 405 23.79 3.47 19.61
C GLN A 405 22.95 3.98 20.78
N ASN A 406 22.32 5.15 20.63
CA ASN A 406 21.42 5.71 21.64
C ASN A 406 20.02 5.09 21.57
N TYR A 407 19.71 4.29 20.56
CA TYR A 407 18.37 3.77 20.30
C TYR A 407 18.42 2.25 20.07
N GLN A 408 17.64 1.48 20.84
CA GLN A 408 17.47 0.05 20.55
C GLN A 408 16.53 -0.16 19.35
N THR A 409 15.67 0.80 19.03
CA THR A 409 14.74 0.71 17.90
C THR A 409 14.64 2.04 17.19
N ILE A 410 14.79 2.01 15.86
CA ILE A 410 14.58 3.15 14.98
C ILE A 410 13.46 2.77 14.01
N VAL A 411 12.45 3.62 13.94
CA VAL A 411 11.31 3.47 13.03
C VAL A 411 11.37 4.58 11.98
N THR A 412 11.48 4.23 10.71
CA THR A 412 11.25 5.15 9.59
C THR A 412 9.79 5.04 9.16
N MET A 413 9.11 6.17 9.01
CA MET A 413 7.69 6.19 8.72
C MET A 413 7.30 7.30 7.75
N GLY A 414 6.54 6.95 6.71
CA GLY A 414 5.99 7.89 5.74
C GLY A 414 5.70 7.22 4.40
N ALA A 415 4.98 7.90 3.51
CA ALA A 415 4.61 7.40 2.18
C ALA A 415 5.56 7.84 1.05
N GLY A 416 6.50 8.74 1.36
CA GLY A 416 7.45 9.31 0.42
C GLY A 416 8.68 8.44 0.21
N ASP A 417 9.82 9.08 -0.01
CA ASP A 417 11.10 8.45 -0.28
C ASP A 417 11.92 8.13 0.98
N ILE A 418 11.32 8.23 2.18
CA ILE A 418 11.97 7.93 3.46
C ILE A 418 12.64 6.54 3.52
N GLU A 419 12.15 5.56 2.75
CA GLU A 419 12.79 4.24 2.64
C GLU A 419 14.24 4.32 2.14
N ASN A 420 14.61 5.39 1.44
CA ASN A 420 15.99 5.63 1.00
C ASN A 420 16.97 5.79 2.18
N ILE A 421 16.48 6.14 3.38
CA ILE A 421 17.30 6.12 4.59
C ILE A 421 17.91 4.72 4.75
N TYR A 422 17.13 3.64 4.63
CA TYR A 422 17.66 2.28 4.77
C TYR A 422 18.80 1.98 3.79
N HIS A 423 18.66 2.41 2.53
CA HIS A 423 19.72 2.27 1.52
C HIS A 423 20.99 3.04 1.89
N LEU A 424 20.85 4.30 2.32
CA LEU A 424 21.96 5.15 2.75
C LEU A 424 22.70 4.57 3.98
N LEU A 425 21.96 3.99 4.93
CA LEU A 425 22.55 3.30 6.08
C LEU A 425 23.34 2.06 5.65
N LYS A 426 22.79 1.25 4.73
CA LYS A 426 23.42 0.02 4.24
C LYS A 426 24.72 0.30 3.49
N ASP A 427 24.75 1.32 2.65
CA ASP A 427 25.95 1.68 1.89
C ASP A 427 27.07 2.25 2.76
N SER A 428 26.73 2.84 3.91
CA SER A 428 27.70 3.33 4.90
C SER A 428 28.25 2.24 5.83
N SER A 429 27.59 1.07 5.90
CA SER A 429 27.97 -0.08 6.74
C SER A 429 28.92 -1.07 6.06
N LYS A 430 29.20 -0.88 4.77
CA LYS A 430 30.20 -1.64 3.98
C LYS A 430 31.53 -0.91 4.01
#